data_AF-A0A9P7VTX9-F1
#
_entry.id   AF-A0A9P7VTX9-F1
#
_cell.length_a   1.000
_cell.length_b   1.000
_cell.length_c   1.000
_cell.angle_alpha   90.00
_cell.angle_beta   90.00
_cell.angle_gamma   90.00
#
_symmetry.space_group_name_H-M   'P 1'
#
loop_
_entity.id
_entity.type
_entity.pdbx_description
1 polymer ?
#
loop_
_entity_poly.entity_id
_entity_poly.type
_entity_poly.pdbx_seq_one_letter_code
_entity_poly.pdbx_strand_id
1 'polypeptide(L)'
;MSFTIPARLARPSIRSQSPIEARQRVIQLYRDWCHGAPEIISLYALNVSPAYIRYCIRQRFERHRHVTDPRAIELLLLRGRQEYQETMNCWKLPDQVMGILLKPQENTKKTFLQKFYEGGDEEALIPAASGVV
;
A
#
# COMPACT_ATOMS: atom_id res chain seq x y z
N MET A 1 -31.27 12.90 17.64
CA MET A 1 -30.16 12.58 16.72
C MET A 1 -29.70 11.17 17.03
N SER A 2 -29.79 10.24 16.08
CA SER A 2 -29.29 8.87 16.25
C SER A 2 -27.76 8.87 16.24
N PHE A 3 -27.15 8.33 17.29
CA PHE A 3 -25.70 8.13 17.36
C PHE A 3 -25.35 6.78 16.73
N THR A 4 -24.60 6.79 15.64
CA THR A 4 -24.07 5.56 15.02
C THR A 4 -22.65 5.31 15.52
N ILE A 5 -22.41 4.14 16.10
CA ILE A 5 -21.09 3.73 16.60
C ILE A 5 -20.18 3.39 15.40
N PRO A 6 -18.94 3.90 15.34
CA PRO A 6 -18.03 3.60 14.23
C PRO A 6 -17.51 2.16 14.28
N ALA A 7 -17.09 1.64 13.12
CA ALA A 7 -16.53 0.30 13.00
C ALA A 7 -15.19 0.16 13.77
N ARG A 8 -14.84 -1.08 14.12
CA ARG A 8 -13.55 -1.43 14.75
C ARG A 8 -12.39 -0.83 13.93
N LEU A 9 -11.43 -0.21 14.62
CA LEU A 9 -10.24 0.48 14.06
C LEU A 9 -10.54 1.74 13.21
N ALA A 10 -11.78 2.20 13.12
CA ALA A 10 -12.10 3.45 12.45
C ALA A 10 -11.37 4.63 13.12
N ARG A 11 -10.81 5.52 12.30
CA ARG A 11 -10.20 6.76 12.76
C ARG A 11 -10.79 7.94 11.98
N PRO A 12 -10.99 9.10 12.61
CA PRO A 12 -11.40 10.30 11.89
C PRO A 12 -10.30 10.72 10.89
N SER A 13 -10.72 11.22 9.74
CA SER A 13 -9.82 11.83 8.76
C SER A 13 -9.30 13.15 9.32
N ILE A 14 -8.05 13.13 9.80
CA ILE A 14 -7.35 14.29 10.32
C ILE A 14 -6.23 14.63 9.33
N ARG A 15 -6.13 15.90 8.95
CA ARG A 15 -5.02 16.46 8.18
C ARG A 15 -3.93 16.90 9.15
N SER A 16 -2.68 16.49 8.91
CA SER A 16 -1.55 17.01 9.70
C SER A 16 -1.36 18.51 9.49
N GLN A 17 -0.98 19.20 10.56
CA GLN A 17 -0.64 20.63 10.49
C GLN A 17 0.85 20.84 10.19
N SER A 18 1.68 19.84 10.52
CA SER A 18 3.13 19.90 10.36
C SER A 18 3.68 18.62 9.72
N PRO A 19 4.81 18.70 8.97
CA PRO A 19 5.45 17.52 8.40
C PRO A 19 5.98 16.55 9.47
N ILE A 20 6.28 17.05 10.67
CA ILE A 20 6.71 16.24 11.81
C ILE A 20 5.56 15.35 12.28
N GLU A 21 4.36 15.91 12.40
CA GLU A 21 3.15 15.16 12.75
C GLU A 21 2.82 14.12 11.66
N ALA A 22 2.90 14.49 10.38
CA ALA A 22 2.73 13.55 9.27
C ALA A 22 3.69 12.36 9.39
N ARG A 23 4.98 12.63 9.66
CA ARG A 23 5.99 11.58 9.85
C ARG A 23 5.65 10.67 11.02
N GLN A 24 5.22 11.21 12.16
CA GLN A 24 4.81 10.41 13.31
C GLN A 24 3.62 9.49 12.97
N ARG A 25 2.63 10.01 12.24
CA ARG A 25 1.46 9.23 11.78
C ARG A 25 1.84 8.11 10.83
N VAL A 26 2.78 8.37 9.91
CA VAL A 26 3.32 7.34 8.98
C VAL A 26 4.03 6.24 9.76
N ILE A 27 4.88 6.60 10.73
CA ILE A 27 5.60 5.63 11.57
C ILE A 27 4.61 4.82 12.41
N GLN A 28 3.60 5.45 12.99
CA GLN A 28 2.55 4.75 13.74
C GLN A 28 1.82 3.75 12.84
N LEU A 29 1.41 4.17 11.64
CA LEU A 29 0.75 3.28 10.68
C LEU A 29 1.64 2.09 10.32
N TYR A 30 2.93 2.33 10.05
CA TYR A 30 3.89 1.26 9.76
C TYR A 30 4.02 0.27 10.92
N ARG A 31 4.08 0.75 12.16
CA ARG A 31 4.14 -0.10 13.35
C ARG A 31 2.87 -0.93 13.51
N ASP A 32 1.71 -0.33 13.32
CA ASP A 32 0.41 -1.03 13.41
C ASP A 32 0.37 -2.19 12.39
N TRP A 33 0.82 -1.96 11.16
CA TRP A 33 0.97 -3.01 10.14
C TRP A 33 1.96 -4.11 10.53
N CYS A 34 3.13 -3.76 11.09
CA CYS A 34 4.13 -4.75 11.51
C CYS A 34 3.67 -5.61 12.69
N HIS A 35 2.94 -5.02 13.64
CA HIS A 35 2.34 -5.72 14.77
C HIS A 35 1.17 -6.60 14.34
N GLY A 36 0.39 -6.14 13.35
CA GLY A 36 -0.74 -6.86 12.79
C GLY A 36 -0.38 -8.04 11.88
N ALA A 37 0.86 -8.14 11.40
CA ALA A 37 1.29 -9.20 10.49
C ALA A 37 0.93 -10.65 10.92
N PRO A 38 1.17 -11.11 12.17
CA PRO A 38 0.75 -12.43 12.62
C PRO A 38 -0.78 -12.60 12.68
N GLU A 39 -1.52 -11.55 13.07
CA GLU A 39 -2.98 -11.58 13.11
C GLU A 39 -3.55 -11.78 11.71
N ILE A 40 -3.03 -11.08 10.71
CA ILE A 40 -3.43 -11.23 9.29
C ILE A 40 -3.25 -12.67 8.81
N ILE A 41 -2.16 -13.35 9.18
CA ILE A 41 -1.93 -14.76 8.80
C ILE A 41 -3.01 -15.66 9.40
N SER A 42 -3.33 -15.45 10.68
CA SER A 42 -4.36 -16.23 11.36
C SER A 42 -5.77 -15.98 10.82
N LEU A 43 -6.11 -14.72 10.50
CA LEU A 43 -7.41 -14.33 9.98
C LEU A 43 -7.67 -14.90 8.57
N TYR A 44 -6.64 -14.95 7.73
CA TYR A 44 -6.75 -15.33 6.33
C TYR A 44 -6.21 -16.74 6.02
N ALA A 45 -5.74 -17.48 7.03
CA ALA A 45 -5.11 -18.80 6.90
C ALA A 45 -4.03 -18.85 5.80
N LEU A 46 -3.17 -17.82 5.76
CA LEU A 46 -2.16 -17.68 4.70
C LEU A 46 -0.95 -18.60 4.94
N ASN A 47 -0.47 -19.26 3.89
CA ASN A 47 0.74 -20.09 3.92
C ASN A 47 2.04 -19.27 3.77
N VAL A 48 2.15 -18.15 4.48
CA VAL A 48 3.33 -17.26 4.42
C VAL A 48 3.85 -16.94 5.82
N SER A 49 5.15 -16.63 5.92
CA SER A 49 5.75 -16.25 7.20
C SER A 49 5.38 -14.80 7.59
N PRO A 50 5.27 -14.48 8.89
CA PRO A 50 5.08 -13.10 9.34
C PRO A 50 6.20 -12.17 8.88
N ALA A 51 7.42 -12.70 8.72
CA ALA A 51 8.57 -11.97 8.19
C ALA A 51 8.35 -11.54 6.73
N TYR A 52 7.78 -12.41 5.91
CA TYR A 52 7.45 -12.09 4.51
C TYR A 52 6.43 -10.95 4.42
N ILE A 53 5.37 -10.99 5.23
CA ILE A 53 4.38 -9.91 5.27
C ILE A 53 5.03 -8.57 5.66
N ARG A 54 5.87 -8.56 6.69
CA ARG A 54 6.61 -7.35 7.11
C ARG A 54 7.53 -6.82 6.02
N TYR A 55 8.16 -7.71 5.25
CA TYR A 55 8.98 -7.34 4.09
C TYR A 55 8.13 -6.66 3.00
N CYS A 56 7.01 -7.27 2.60
CA CYS A 56 6.09 -6.69 1.59
C CYS A 56 5.55 -5.33 2.04
N ILE A 57 5.14 -5.19 3.31
CA ILE A 57 4.70 -3.92 3.89
C ILE A 57 5.84 -2.90 3.78
N ARG A 58 7.06 -3.23 4.21
CA ARG A 58 8.20 -2.31 4.11
C ARG A 58 8.45 -1.85 2.68
N GLN A 59 8.40 -2.76 1.72
CA GLN A 59 8.58 -2.44 0.30
C GLN A 59 7.54 -1.43 -0.21
N ARG A 60 6.26 -1.55 0.22
CA ARG A 60 5.20 -0.59 -0.12
C ARG A 60 5.43 0.80 0.49
N PHE A 61 5.93 0.86 1.72
CA PHE A 61 6.28 2.14 2.35
C PHE A 61 7.48 2.80 1.67
N GLU A 62 8.53 2.02 1.35
CA GLU A 62 9.72 2.53 0.67
C GLU A 62 9.41 3.04 -0.75
N ARG A 63 8.42 2.46 -1.45
CA ARG A 63 7.97 2.97 -2.76
C ARG A 63 7.52 4.42 -2.72
N HIS A 64 6.92 4.85 -1.62
CA HIS A 64 6.42 6.22 -1.45
C HIS A 64 7.42 7.14 -0.72
N ARG A 65 8.67 6.69 -0.51
CA ARG A 65 9.69 7.43 0.24
C ARG A 65 10.00 8.81 -0.35
N HIS A 66 9.91 8.94 -1.67
CA HIS A 66 10.27 10.15 -2.41
C HIS A 66 9.11 11.15 -2.55
N VAL A 67 7.93 10.84 -2.02
CA VAL A 67 6.78 11.75 -2.07
C VAL A 67 7.00 12.89 -1.09
N THR A 68 7.08 14.12 -1.63
CA THR A 68 7.31 15.34 -0.85
C THR A 68 6.05 16.18 -0.66
N ASP A 69 5.05 16.05 -1.54
CA ASP A 69 3.81 16.81 -1.45
C ASP A 69 3.01 16.41 -0.20
N PRO A 70 2.75 17.35 0.74
CA PRO A 70 1.99 17.06 1.95
C PRO A 70 0.59 16.53 1.67
N ARG A 71 -0.09 16.99 0.61
CA ARG A 71 -1.44 16.52 0.28
C ARG A 71 -1.44 15.06 -0.17
N ALA A 72 -0.46 14.69 -0.99
CA ALA A 72 -0.26 13.31 -1.40
C ALA A 72 0.04 12.40 -0.19
N ILE A 73 0.85 12.86 0.77
CA ILE A 73 1.15 12.11 2.01
C ILE A 73 -0.13 11.85 2.82
N GLU A 74 -0.99 12.85 2.98
CA GLU A 74 -2.27 12.71 3.71
C GLU A 74 -3.20 11.68 3.04
N LEU A 75 -3.30 11.73 1.71
CA LEU A 75 -4.09 10.75 0.97
C LEU A 75 -3.52 9.34 1.10
N LEU A 76 -2.19 9.18 1.06
CA LEU A 76 -1.53 7.89 1.27
C LEU A 76 -1.73 7.35 2.69
N LEU A 77 -1.68 8.23 3.70
CA LEU A 77 -1.98 7.89 5.09
C LEU A 77 -3.42 7.42 5.25
N LEU A 78 -4.38 8.15 4.67
CA LEU A 78 -5.80 7.80 4.73
C LEU A 78 -6.06 6.43 4.08
N ARG A 79 -5.57 6.23 2.85
CA ARG A 79 -5.67 4.94 2.14
C ARG A 79 -5.01 3.82 2.93
N GLY A 80 -3.81 4.05 3.46
CA GLY A 80 -3.12 3.03 4.26
C GLY A 80 -3.85 2.66 5.56
N ARG A 81 -4.60 3.59 6.16
CA ARG A 81 -5.45 3.35 7.33
C ARG A 81 -6.72 2.59 6.97
N GLN A 82 -7.38 2.94 5.86
CA GLN A 82 -8.55 2.22 5.33
C GLN A 82 -8.18 0.77 5.01
N GLU A 83 -7.05 0.56 4.36
CA GLU A 83 -6.62 -0.78 3.95
C GLU A 83 -6.29 -1.66 5.16
N TYR A 84 -5.74 -1.05 6.21
CA TYR A 84 -5.49 -1.73 7.48
C TYR A 84 -6.79 -2.12 8.18
N GLN A 85 -7.79 -1.24 8.15
CA GLN A 85 -9.10 -1.49 8.72
C GLN A 85 -9.82 -2.61 7.97
N GLU A 86 -9.83 -2.56 6.63
CA GLU A 86 -10.46 -3.57 5.78
C GLU A 86 -9.83 -4.95 5.95
N THR A 87 -8.50 -5.02 6.14
CA THR A 87 -7.80 -6.29 6.37
C THR A 87 -8.07 -6.85 7.77
N MET A 88 -7.96 -6.03 8.81
CA MET A 88 -8.15 -6.50 10.19
C MET A 88 -9.60 -6.84 10.55
N ASN A 89 -10.56 -6.27 9.82
CA ASN A 89 -11.97 -6.60 9.98
C ASN A 89 -12.45 -7.70 9.04
N CYS A 90 -11.54 -8.35 8.30
CA CYS A 90 -11.86 -9.40 7.33
C CYS A 90 -12.86 -8.96 6.24
N TRP A 91 -12.79 -7.70 5.80
CA TRP A 91 -13.63 -7.20 4.70
C TRP A 91 -13.03 -7.55 3.33
N LYS A 92 -11.72 -7.76 3.26
CA LYS A 92 -11.05 -8.25 2.04
C LYS A 92 -11.12 -9.77 1.92
N LEU A 93 -11.01 -10.28 0.70
CA LEU A 93 -10.80 -11.71 0.42
C LEU A 93 -9.32 -12.09 0.50
N PRO A 94 -8.98 -13.37 0.78
CA PRO A 94 -7.59 -13.85 0.82
C PRO A 94 -6.81 -13.53 -0.46
N ASP A 95 -7.43 -13.71 -1.63
CA ASP A 95 -6.81 -13.41 -2.93
C ASP A 95 -6.47 -11.94 -3.11
N GLN A 96 -7.29 -11.05 -2.56
CA GLN A 96 -7.01 -9.61 -2.57
C GLN A 96 -5.83 -9.27 -1.66
N VAL A 97 -5.71 -9.93 -0.50
CA VAL A 97 -4.55 -9.77 0.38
C VAL A 97 -3.29 -10.27 -0.30
N MET A 98 -3.33 -11.45 -0.91
CA MET A 98 -2.19 -12.02 -1.64
C MET A 98 -1.80 -11.17 -2.85
N GLY A 99 -2.77 -10.76 -3.67
CA GLY A 99 -2.53 -10.06 -4.94
C GLY A 99 -2.25 -8.56 -4.80
N ILE A 100 -2.82 -7.89 -3.80
CA ILE A 100 -2.64 -6.44 -3.62
C ILE A 100 -1.59 -6.16 -2.55
N LEU A 101 -1.66 -6.78 -1.37
CA LEU A 101 -0.77 -6.48 -0.25
C LEU A 101 0.56 -7.23 -0.33
N LEU A 102 0.53 -8.51 -0.69
CA LEU A 102 1.70 -9.40 -0.63
C LEU A 102 2.37 -9.65 -1.98
N LYS A 103 1.84 -9.10 -3.08
CA LYS A 103 2.45 -9.21 -4.39
C LYS A 103 3.85 -8.60 -4.36
N PRO A 104 4.92 -9.39 -4.53
CA PRO A 104 6.28 -8.88 -4.53
C PRO A 104 6.40 -7.89 -5.68
N GLN A 105 6.79 -6.66 -5.36
CA GLN A 105 6.96 -5.60 -6.35
C GLN A 105 8.38 -5.68 -6.89
N GLU A 106 8.68 -6.69 -7.69
CA GLU A 106 9.98 -6.78 -8.33
C GLU A 106 10.20 -5.52 -9.18
N ASN A 107 11.24 -4.77 -8.85
CA ASN A 107 11.73 -3.73 -9.74
C ASN A 107 12.37 -4.45 -10.91
N THR A 108 11.58 -4.83 -11.91
CA THR A 108 12.09 -5.33 -13.19
C THR A 108 12.72 -4.15 -13.93
N LYS A 109 13.83 -3.63 -13.40
CA LYS A 109 14.77 -2.82 -14.17
C LYS A 109 15.44 -3.76 -15.17
N LYS A 110 14.66 -4.21 -16.16
CA LYS A 110 15.14 -5.04 -17.25
C LYS A 110 16.14 -4.22 -18.04
N THR A 111 17.27 -4.82 -18.35
CA THR A 111 18.24 -4.19 -19.25
C THR A 111 17.60 -3.98 -20.61
N PHE A 112 18.13 -3.04 -21.39
CA PHE A 112 17.65 -2.80 -22.76
C PHE A 112 17.58 -4.11 -23.56
N LEU A 113 18.64 -4.92 -23.50
CA LEU A 113 18.75 -6.17 -24.24
C LEU A 113 17.77 -7.24 -23.75
N GLN A 114 17.46 -7.27 -22.45
CA GLN A 114 16.40 -8.13 -21.91
C GLN A 114 15.01 -7.71 -22.41
N LYS A 115 14.71 -6.40 -22.46
CA LYS A 115 13.46 -5.88 -23.02
C LYS A 115 13.33 -6.17 -24.52
N PHE A 116 14.45 -6.03 -25.24
CA PHE A 116 14.54 -6.30 -26.66
C PHE A 116 14.24 -7.77 -26.98
N TYR A 117 14.84 -8.72 -26.26
CA TYR A 117 14.55 -10.15 -26.45
C TYR A 117 13.15 -10.57 -26.00
N GLU A 118 12.53 -9.85 -25.07
CA GLU A 118 11.14 -10.09 -24.67
C GLU A 118 10.12 -9.49 -25.65
N GLY A 119 10.56 -8.77 -26.69
CA GLY A 119 9.67 -8.13 -27.67
C GLY A 119 8.95 -6.87 -27.13
N GLY A 120 9.44 -6.29 -26.03
CA GLY A 120 8.78 -5.17 -25.34
C GLY A 120 8.79 -3.82 -26.06
N ASP A 121 9.45 -3.71 -27.22
CA ASP A 121 9.45 -2.49 -28.03
C ASP A 121 8.09 -2.22 -28.71
N GLU A 122 7.19 -3.22 -28.82
CA GLU A 122 5.82 -2.99 -29.31
C GLU A 122 4.93 -2.27 -28.28
N GLU A 123 5.12 -2.48 -26.97
CA GLU A 123 4.38 -1.76 -25.92
C GLU A 123 4.79 -0.28 -25.80
N ALA A 124 6.03 0.05 -26.20
CA ALA A 124 6.54 1.42 -26.23
C ALA A 124 6.01 2.25 -27.42
N LEU A 125 5.37 1.61 -28.40
CA LEU A 125 4.76 2.27 -29.56
C LEU A 125 3.36 2.84 -29.27
N ILE A 126 2.82 2.68 -28.05
CA ILE A 126 1.66 3.46 -27.62
C ILE A 126 2.16 4.89 -27.40
N PRO A 127 1.85 5.87 -28.27
CA PRO A 127 2.36 7.21 -28.09
C PRO A 127 1.84 7.76 -26.76
N ALA A 128 2.75 8.21 -25.89
CA ALA A 128 2.43 8.84 -24.61
C ALA A 128 1.64 10.18 -24.75
N ALA A 129 1.35 10.60 -25.98
CA ALA A 129 0.57 11.79 -26.31
C ALA A 129 -0.34 11.50 -27.51
N SER A 130 -1.57 11.03 -27.25
CA SER A 130 -2.71 11.51 -28.03
C SER A 130 -3.09 12.87 -27.42
N GLY A 131 -2.31 13.89 -27.78
CA GLY A 131 -2.69 15.27 -27.57
C GLY A 131 -3.82 15.59 -28.54
N VAL A 132 -5.04 15.35 -28.10
CA VAL A 132 -6.23 15.88 -28.76
C VAL A 132 -6.22 17.39 -28.54
N VAL A 133 -6.21 18.12 -29.67
CA VAL A 133 -6.45 19.57 -29.78
C VAL A 133 -7.85 19.90 -29.30
#